data_AF-A0AA84Z7K9-F1
#
_entry.id   AF-A0AA84Z7K9-F1
#
_cell.length_a   1.000
_cell.length_b   1.000
_cell.length_c   1.000
_cell.angle_alpha   90.00
_cell.angle_beta   90.00
_cell.angle_gamma   90.00
#
_symmetry.space_group_name_H-M   'P 1'
#
loop_
_entity.id
_entity.type
_entity.pdbx_description
1 polymer ?
#
loop_
_entity_poly.entity_id
_entity_poly.type
_entity_poly.pdbx_seq_one_letter_code
_entity_poly.pdbx_strand_id
1 'polypeptide(L)'
;MKTEHIFIPQFNPVVGRMQWKDVDPDYEFNQEIARSGYGDMLHDYDRNHKYRLAIEHTIKRLKQQYPQNPVHVLDIGTGTGLLSMMAVNAGADLVTACESFIPMATCALNILRNNGFSDKINIIPKRSTDLIVGVDMPCKANVLVAELFDTELIGEGALETYRHAAEHLLTLDASLFHVLLGLFTGYLINLRILILDTNELHSLPSEIGSLTQLEKLSASNNQLKSLPTSMERLKQMKSLHLANNLFAEFPKPILKLTKLEFLDLSSNHLETLPSSITELINLESLLLFDNRLTSLPEDIGELRNLRCLWLGDNRLESLPQSIVELRGLIWSPLLSPSTTVGGNPLKDPPIKVCCAGLEELDRYFGVEIIK
;
A
#
# COMPACT_ATOMS: atom_id res chain seq x y z
N MET A 1 27.93 18.56 40.97
CA MET A 1 27.04 17.85 40.04
C MET A 1 27.39 18.34 38.65
N LYS A 2 27.73 17.45 37.72
CA LYS A 2 28.00 17.87 36.33
C LYS A 2 26.66 18.28 35.71
N THR A 3 26.51 19.53 35.32
CA THR A 3 25.41 19.97 34.45
C THR A 3 25.69 19.42 33.06
N GLU A 4 24.80 18.56 32.56
CA GLU A 4 24.84 18.12 31.16
C GLU A 4 24.37 19.28 30.28
N HIS A 5 25.16 19.61 29.27
CA HIS A 5 24.84 20.62 28.27
C HIS A 5 24.53 19.90 26.95
N ILE A 6 23.33 20.08 26.42
CA ILE A 6 22.94 19.53 25.11
C ILE A 6 23.01 20.66 24.09
N PHE A 7 23.79 20.47 23.03
CA PHE A 7 23.91 21.44 21.95
C PHE A 7 23.21 20.92 20.70
N ILE A 8 22.24 21.67 20.20
CA ILE A 8 21.54 21.34 18.95
C ILE A 8 21.93 22.30 17.82
N PRO A 9 21.97 21.82 16.57
CA PRO A 9 22.19 22.68 15.42
C PRO A 9 20.91 23.45 15.08
N GLN A 10 20.96 24.79 15.12
CA GLN A 10 19.86 25.69 14.76
C GLN A 10 20.27 26.59 13.59
N PHE A 11 19.45 26.65 12.54
CA PHE A 11 19.66 27.58 11.43
C PHE A 11 19.33 29.01 11.89
N ASN A 12 20.29 29.92 11.78
CA ASN A 12 20.07 31.32 12.08
C ASN A 12 19.75 32.08 10.77
N PRO A 13 18.48 32.48 10.56
CA PRO A 13 18.06 33.09 9.29
C PRO A 13 18.65 34.49 9.07
N VAL A 14 19.16 35.15 10.11
CA VAL A 14 19.76 36.50 10.02
C VAL A 14 21.18 36.45 9.47
N VAL A 15 21.94 35.39 9.80
CA VAL A 15 23.33 35.22 9.32
C VAL A 15 23.50 34.12 8.27
N GLY A 16 22.43 33.38 7.95
CA GLY A 16 22.41 32.35 6.90
C GLY A 16 23.33 31.16 7.19
N ARG A 17 23.61 30.86 8.47
CA ARG A 17 24.52 29.79 8.89
C ARG A 17 23.91 28.96 10.01
N MET A 18 24.30 27.69 10.07
CA MET A 18 24.01 26.81 11.21
C MET A 18 24.84 27.24 12.41
N GLN A 19 24.19 27.34 13.57
CA GLN A 19 24.81 27.66 14.86
C GLN A 19 24.45 26.59 15.89
N TRP A 20 25.29 26.44 16.91
CA TRP A 20 25.02 25.54 18.03
C TRP A 20 24.33 26.31 19.14
N LYS A 21 23.17 25.82 19.57
CA LYS A 21 22.41 26.38 20.68
C LYS A 21 22.49 25.42 21.86
N ASP A 22 22.95 25.94 23.01
CA ASP A 22 22.84 25.25 24.30
C ASP A 22 21.36 25.20 24.69
N VAL A 23 20.86 24.01 24.95
CA VAL A 23 19.47 23.77 25.34
C VAL A 23 19.41 22.93 26.60
N ASP A 24 18.28 23.04 27.29
CA ASP A 24 17.99 22.26 28.49
C ASP A 24 18.12 20.75 28.20
N PRO A 25 18.60 19.92 29.15
CA PRO A 25 18.63 18.47 28.98
C PRO A 25 17.28 17.86 28.57
N ASP A 26 16.16 18.47 28.99
CA ASP A 26 14.81 18.06 28.63
C ASP A 26 14.34 18.68 27.30
N TYR A 27 15.20 19.31 26.51
CA TYR A 27 14.79 19.98 25.27
C TYR A 27 14.24 18.99 24.22
N GLU A 28 14.90 17.86 24.00
CA GLU A 28 14.40 16.83 23.10
C GLU A 28 13.07 16.26 23.61
N PHE A 29 12.99 15.99 24.91
CA PHE A 29 11.76 15.57 25.59
C PHE A 29 10.60 16.57 25.39
N ASN A 30 10.84 17.86 25.61
CA ASN A 30 9.83 18.91 25.45
C ASN A 30 9.45 19.12 23.98
N GLN A 31 10.41 18.98 23.06
CA GLN A 31 10.17 19.08 21.63
C GLN A 31 9.39 17.87 21.11
N GLU A 32 9.66 16.66 21.59
CA GLU A 32 8.87 15.47 21.29
C GLU A 32 7.45 15.56 21.86
N ILE A 33 7.28 16.07 23.09
CA ILE A 33 5.93 16.38 23.62
C ILE A 33 5.20 17.39 22.72
N ALA A 34 5.87 18.47 22.31
CA ALA A 34 5.27 19.47 21.43
C ALA A 34 4.92 18.91 20.04
N ARG A 35 5.73 17.97 19.53
CA ARG A 35 5.54 17.30 18.24
C ARG A 35 4.61 16.10 18.30
N SER A 36 4.30 15.61 19.48
CA SER A 36 3.50 14.40 19.68
C SER A 36 2.10 14.49 19.07
N GLY A 37 1.68 15.68 18.61
CA GLY A 37 0.64 15.82 17.57
C GLY A 37 -0.77 15.40 18.01
N TYR A 38 -0.92 14.91 19.24
CA TYR A 38 -2.17 14.34 19.74
C TYR A 38 -3.31 15.37 19.84
N GLY A 39 -3.02 16.68 19.77
CA GLY A 39 -4.05 17.72 19.75
C GLY A 39 -5.03 17.53 18.59
N ASP A 40 -4.54 17.47 17.35
CA ASP A 40 -5.39 17.32 16.17
C ASP A 40 -6.04 15.93 16.11
N MET A 41 -5.28 14.90 16.49
CA MET A 41 -5.74 13.51 16.52
C MET A 41 -6.89 13.28 17.53
N LEU A 42 -6.84 13.93 18.70
CA LEU A 42 -7.93 13.87 19.69
C LEU A 42 -9.18 14.65 19.23
N HIS A 43 -8.99 15.69 18.41
CA HIS A 43 -10.07 16.49 17.83
C HIS A 43 -10.65 15.91 16.53
N ASP A 44 -10.04 14.87 15.95
CA ASP A 44 -10.61 14.14 14.82
C ASP A 44 -11.79 13.26 15.26
N TYR A 45 -12.99 13.86 15.21
CA TYR A 45 -14.23 13.20 15.57
C TYR A 45 -14.57 12.00 14.69
N ASP A 46 -14.29 12.06 13.40
CA ASP A 46 -14.64 10.99 12.45
C ASP A 46 -13.75 9.75 12.71
N ARG A 47 -12.45 9.98 12.97
CA ARG A 47 -11.49 8.96 13.36
C ARG A 47 -11.95 8.26 14.63
N ASN A 48 -12.16 9.05 15.67
CA ASN A 48 -12.56 8.55 16.98
C ASN A 48 -13.90 7.78 16.93
N HIS A 49 -14.84 8.27 16.12
CA HIS A 49 -16.13 7.62 15.93
C HIS A 49 -16.00 6.25 15.27
N LYS A 50 -15.19 6.12 14.22
CA LYS A 50 -15.02 4.86 13.49
C LYS A 50 -14.24 3.83 14.28
N TYR A 51 -13.17 4.23 14.97
CA TYR A 51 -12.48 3.32 15.91
C TYR A 51 -13.45 2.80 16.97
N ARG A 52 -14.22 3.68 17.61
CA ARG A 52 -15.21 3.27 18.61
C ARG A 52 -16.23 2.28 18.06
N LEU A 53 -16.88 2.59 16.94
CA LEU A 53 -17.90 1.70 16.34
C LEU A 53 -17.37 0.30 16.08
N ALA A 54 -16.16 0.23 15.57
CA ALA A 54 -15.60 -1.02 15.09
C ALA A 54 -14.95 -1.85 16.22
N ILE A 55 -14.39 -1.19 17.24
CA ILE A 55 -14.05 -1.81 18.54
C ILE A 55 -15.31 -2.40 19.17
N GLU A 56 -16.39 -1.61 19.28
CA GLU A 56 -17.67 -2.05 19.85
C GLU A 56 -18.25 -3.25 19.10
N HIS A 57 -18.30 -3.18 17.78
CA HIS A 57 -18.84 -4.26 16.94
C HIS A 57 -18.04 -5.56 17.12
N THR A 58 -16.71 -5.48 17.10
CA THR A 58 -15.83 -6.65 17.20
C THR A 58 -15.94 -7.32 18.56
N ILE A 59 -15.87 -6.55 19.65
CA ILE A 59 -15.95 -7.09 21.01
C ILE A 59 -17.34 -7.69 21.25
N LYS A 60 -18.42 -7.00 20.85
CA LYS A 60 -19.79 -7.53 20.93
C LYS A 60 -19.93 -8.83 20.14
N ARG A 61 -19.40 -8.90 18.92
CA ARG A 61 -19.41 -10.10 18.08
C ARG A 61 -18.65 -11.26 18.73
N LEU A 62 -17.43 -11.02 19.23
CA LEU A 62 -16.63 -12.05 19.90
C LEU A 62 -17.32 -12.57 21.16
N LYS A 63 -17.92 -11.68 21.96
CA LYS A 63 -18.70 -12.09 23.14
C LYS A 63 -19.97 -12.86 22.81
N GLN A 64 -20.61 -12.55 21.68
CA GLN A 64 -21.78 -13.31 21.20
C GLN A 64 -21.40 -14.68 20.65
N GLN A 65 -20.32 -14.73 19.86
CA GLN A 65 -19.89 -15.93 19.15
C GLN A 65 -19.15 -16.90 20.08
N TYR A 66 -18.39 -16.38 21.04
CA TYR A 66 -17.58 -17.15 21.99
C TYR A 66 -17.76 -16.63 23.43
N PRO A 67 -18.93 -16.82 24.06
CA PRO A 67 -19.25 -16.22 25.36
C PRO A 67 -18.34 -16.63 26.52
N GLN A 68 -17.65 -17.77 26.38
CA GLN A 68 -16.74 -18.32 27.39
C GLN A 68 -15.27 -17.93 27.14
N ASN A 69 -14.97 -17.29 26.01
CA ASN A 69 -13.62 -16.88 25.67
C ASN A 69 -13.41 -15.42 26.11
N PRO A 70 -12.43 -15.12 26.97
CA PRO A 70 -12.15 -13.75 27.36
C PRO A 70 -11.63 -12.96 26.14
N VAL A 71 -12.08 -11.72 26.03
CA VAL A 71 -11.62 -10.77 25.02
C VAL A 71 -10.43 -10.01 25.57
N HIS A 72 -9.23 -10.38 25.14
CA HIS A 72 -7.98 -9.71 25.47
C HIS A 72 -7.56 -8.81 24.30
N VAL A 73 -7.57 -7.51 24.54
CA VAL A 73 -7.20 -6.47 23.59
C VAL A 73 -5.74 -6.06 23.79
N LEU A 74 -4.97 -6.02 22.72
CA LEU A 74 -3.65 -5.40 22.66
C LEU A 74 -3.76 -4.05 21.94
N ASP A 75 -3.42 -2.95 22.60
CA ASP A 75 -3.39 -1.60 22.04
C ASP A 75 -1.94 -1.15 21.78
N ILE A 76 -1.52 -1.02 20.52
CA ILE A 76 -0.14 -0.63 20.16
C ILE A 76 -0.08 0.85 19.79
N GLY A 77 0.82 1.58 20.46
CA GLY A 77 0.95 3.03 20.30
C GLY A 77 -0.23 3.74 20.95
N THR A 78 -0.52 3.42 22.21
CA THR A 78 -1.78 3.82 22.86
C THR A 78 -1.91 5.36 23.01
N GLY A 79 -0.81 6.11 22.95
CA GLY A 79 -0.80 7.55 23.08
C GLY A 79 -1.40 7.98 24.41
N THR A 80 -2.64 8.46 24.39
CA THR A 80 -3.39 8.90 25.59
C THR A 80 -4.18 7.79 26.29
N GLY A 81 -4.24 6.58 25.74
CA GLY A 81 -5.09 5.51 26.26
C GLY A 81 -6.52 5.52 25.71
N LEU A 82 -6.84 6.39 24.75
CA LEU A 82 -8.20 6.59 24.24
C LEU A 82 -8.82 5.28 23.71
N LEU A 83 -8.11 4.58 22.83
CA LEU A 83 -8.63 3.37 22.19
C LEU A 83 -8.74 2.22 23.19
N SER A 84 -7.81 2.11 24.13
CA SER A 84 -7.90 1.19 25.26
C SER A 84 -9.15 1.43 26.13
N MET A 85 -9.49 2.70 26.43
CA MET A 85 -10.73 3.02 27.17
C MET A 85 -11.98 2.68 26.35
N MET A 86 -11.97 2.91 25.04
CA MET A 86 -13.06 2.47 24.15
C MET A 86 -13.24 0.95 24.19
N ALA A 87 -12.15 0.19 24.19
CA ALA A 87 -12.17 -1.27 24.27
C ALA A 87 -12.77 -1.77 25.59
N VAL A 88 -12.38 -1.19 26.73
CA VAL A 88 -12.99 -1.53 28.02
C VAL A 88 -14.49 -1.21 28.03
N ASN A 89 -14.90 -0.04 27.53
CA ASN A 89 -16.31 0.36 27.46
C ASN A 89 -17.14 -0.52 26.54
N ALA A 90 -16.54 -1.04 25.47
CA ALA A 90 -17.14 -2.03 24.58
C ALA A 90 -17.26 -3.42 25.22
N GLY A 91 -16.63 -3.63 26.38
CA GLY A 91 -16.72 -4.84 27.19
C GLY A 91 -15.52 -5.77 27.05
N ALA A 92 -14.33 -5.28 26.68
CA ALA A 92 -13.11 -6.10 26.76
C ALA A 92 -12.88 -6.61 28.19
N ASP A 93 -12.41 -7.86 28.33
CA ASP A 93 -12.15 -8.48 29.63
C ASP A 93 -10.75 -8.14 30.15
N LEU A 94 -9.79 -7.95 29.24
CA LEU A 94 -8.44 -7.50 29.54
C LEU A 94 -7.96 -6.56 28.43
N VAL A 95 -7.25 -5.49 28.80
CA VAL A 95 -6.55 -4.63 27.83
C VAL A 95 -5.09 -4.48 28.24
N THR A 96 -4.20 -4.84 27.33
CA THR A 96 -2.76 -4.54 27.40
C THR A 96 -2.46 -3.44 26.40
N ALA A 97 -1.93 -2.31 26.86
CA ALA A 97 -1.58 -1.18 26.03
C ALA A 97 -0.06 -0.94 26.08
N CYS A 98 0.57 -0.63 24.94
CA CYS A 98 1.98 -0.26 24.91
C CYS A 98 2.22 1.12 24.31
N GLU A 99 3.15 1.83 24.90
CA GLU A 99 3.59 3.16 24.46
C GLU A 99 5.10 3.25 24.64
N SER A 100 5.82 3.45 23.54
CA SER A 100 7.28 3.49 23.56
C SER A 100 7.82 4.83 24.06
N PHE A 101 7.04 5.89 23.90
CA PHE A 101 7.42 7.22 24.37
C PHE A 101 6.98 7.38 25.84
N ILE A 102 7.93 7.20 26.75
CA ILE A 102 7.74 7.23 28.21
C ILE A 102 6.86 8.40 28.72
N PRO A 103 7.01 9.65 28.22
CA PRO A 103 6.19 10.76 28.67
C PRO A 103 4.71 10.57 28.34
N MET A 104 4.42 9.96 27.19
CA MET A 104 3.05 9.62 26.79
C MET A 104 2.52 8.40 27.54
N ALA A 105 3.35 7.39 27.81
CA ALA A 105 2.96 6.29 28.69
C ALA A 105 2.54 6.83 30.08
N THR A 106 3.28 7.81 30.59
CA THR A 106 2.97 8.50 31.86
C THR A 106 1.69 9.34 31.75
N CYS A 107 1.51 10.05 30.63
CA CYS A 107 0.29 10.81 30.33
C CYS A 107 -0.94 9.89 30.34
N ALA A 108 -0.88 8.78 29.61
CA ALA A 108 -1.94 7.79 29.55
C ALA A 108 -2.25 7.21 30.94
N LEU A 109 -1.24 6.84 31.74
CA LEU A 109 -1.48 6.37 33.12
C LEU A 109 -2.27 7.38 33.96
N ASN A 110 -1.98 8.68 33.83
CA ASN A 110 -2.72 9.73 34.52
C ASN A 110 -4.16 9.89 33.98
N ILE A 111 -4.34 9.82 32.67
CA ILE A 111 -5.67 9.86 32.02
C ILE A 111 -6.51 8.68 32.48
N LEU A 112 -5.97 7.46 32.44
CA LEU A 112 -6.66 6.25 32.89
C LEU A 112 -7.07 6.34 34.37
N ARG A 113 -6.18 6.85 35.22
CA ARG A 113 -6.47 7.06 36.64
C ARG A 113 -7.64 8.01 36.85
N ASN A 114 -7.63 9.15 36.17
CA ASN A 114 -8.67 10.16 36.31
C ASN A 114 -10.02 9.71 35.71
N ASN A 115 -10.01 8.75 34.79
CA ASN A 115 -11.21 8.18 34.17
C ASN A 115 -11.64 6.83 34.79
N GLY A 116 -10.97 6.34 35.84
CA GLY A 116 -11.36 5.12 36.54
C GLY A 116 -11.06 3.81 35.81
N PHE A 117 -10.04 3.79 34.94
CA PHE A 117 -9.65 2.63 34.15
C PHE A 117 -8.35 1.92 34.61
N SER A 118 -7.70 2.40 35.68
CA SER A 118 -6.40 1.87 36.16
C SER A 118 -6.37 0.36 36.38
N ASP A 119 -7.48 -0.22 36.85
CA ASP A 119 -7.53 -1.65 37.19
C ASP A 119 -7.86 -2.55 35.97
N LYS A 120 -8.17 -1.94 34.82
CA LYS A 120 -8.70 -2.63 33.63
C LYS A 120 -7.75 -2.58 32.43
N ILE A 121 -6.81 -1.64 32.42
CA ILE A 121 -5.88 -1.41 31.30
C ILE A 121 -4.47 -1.41 31.87
N ASN A 122 -3.64 -2.34 31.39
CA ASN A 122 -2.23 -2.42 31.75
C ASN A 122 -1.38 -1.67 30.71
N ILE A 123 -0.78 -0.54 31.08
CA ILE A 123 0.12 0.22 30.20
C ILE A 123 1.56 -0.25 30.41
N ILE A 124 2.23 -0.60 29.32
CA ILE A 124 3.62 -1.03 29.30
C ILE A 124 4.45 0.00 28.52
N PRO A 125 5.41 0.68 29.16
CA PRO A 125 6.24 1.71 28.52
C PRO A 125 7.36 1.08 27.66
N LYS A 126 6.97 0.33 26.61
CA LYS A 126 7.85 -0.38 25.67
C LYS A 126 7.31 -0.25 24.25
N ARG A 127 8.19 -0.45 23.26
CA ARG A 127 7.75 -0.75 21.89
C ARG A 127 7.10 -2.14 21.87
N SER A 128 6.13 -2.33 20.99
CA SER A 128 5.46 -3.63 20.81
C SER A 128 6.44 -4.74 20.45
N THR A 129 7.49 -4.44 19.69
CA THR A 129 8.59 -5.35 19.31
C THR A 129 9.41 -5.87 20.48
N ASP A 130 9.30 -5.23 21.64
CA ASP A 130 10.03 -5.62 22.87
C ASP A 130 9.10 -6.31 23.90
N LEU A 131 7.82 -6.51 23.56
CA LEU A 131 6.86 -7.16 24.45
C LEU A 131 7.03 -8.68 24.44
N ILE A 132 6.98 -9.27 25.63
CA ILE A 132 7.12 -10.72 25.81
C ILE A 132 5.87 -11.29 26.49
N VAL A 133 5.21 -12.26 25.84
CA VAL A 133 4.09 -13.01 26.44
C VAL A 133 4.61 -13.89 27.59
N GLY A 134 3.93 -13.84 28.73
CA GLY A 134 4.32 -14.44 30.00
C GLY A 134 5.08 -13.49 30.94
N VAL A 135 5.55 -12.35 30.43
CA VAL A 135 6.27 -11.32 31.22
C VAL A 135 5.47 -10.02 31.21
N ASP A 136 5.27 -9.46 30.02
CA ASP A 136 4.59 -8.18 29.82
C ASP A 136 3.09 -8.39 29.60
N MET A 137 2.73 -9.45 28.86
CA MET A 137 1.35 -9.85 28.60
C MET A 137 1.06 -11.21 29.26
N PRO A 138 -0.06 -11.41 29.98
CA PRO A 138 -0.34 -12.69 30.62
C PRO A 138 -0.59 -13.82 29.60
N CYS A 139 -1.12 -13.49 28.43
CA CYS A 139 -1.36 -14.39 27.31
C CYS A 139 -1.38 -13.58 26.01
N LYS A 140 -1.36 -14.28 24.86
CA LYS A 140 -1.57 -13.66 23.55
C LYS A 140 -2.95 -12.99 23.51
N ALA A 141 -3.03 -11.82 22.88
CA ALA A 141 -4.28 -11.10 22.68
C ALA A 141 -5.06 -11.68 21.48
N ASN A 142 -6.38 -11.62 21.55
CA ASN A 142 -7.28 -12.05 20.46
C ASN A 142 -7.98 -10.87 19.78
N VAL A 143 -7.65 -9.65 20.19
CA VAL A 143 -8.00 -8.41 19.50
C VAL A 143 -6.77 -7.52 19.48
N LEU A 144 -6.39 -7.02 18.30
CA LEU A 144 -5.38 -5.97 18.18
C LEU A 144 -6.07 -4.64 17.94
N VAL A 145 -5.65 -3.56 18.57
CA VAL A 145 -6.03 -2.18 18.29
C VAL A 145 -4.73 -1.40 18.08
N ALA A 146 -4.64 -0.64 16.99
CA ALA A 146 -3.44 0.11 16.70
C ALA A 146 -3.74 1.25 15.73
N GLU A 147 -3.04 2.35 15.92
CA GLU A 147 -3.00 3.47 14.98
C GLU A 147 -1.56 3.90 14.77
N LEU A 148 -0.96 3.25 13.77
CA LEU A 148 0.45 3.40 13.42
C LEU A 148 0.62 3.95 12.00
N PHE A 149 -0.48 4.45 11.41
CA PHE A 149 -0.50 4.94 10.04
C PHE A 149 -0.36 6.46 10.07
N ASP A 150 0.71 6.95 9.43
CA ASP A 150 0.87 8.34 9.07
C ASP A 150 0.17 8.64 7.73
N THR A 151 0.35 9.85 7.20
CA THR A 151 -0.16 10.23 5.87
C THR A 151 0.37 9.35 4.74
N GLU A 152 1.46 8.61 4.96
CA GLU A 152 2.10 7.73 3.99
C GLU A 152 1.78 6.23 4.24
N LEU A 153 0.88 5.93 5.17
CA LEU A 153 0.49 4.60 5.68
C LEU A 153 1.62 3.80 6.37
N ILE A 154 2.84 3.80 5.86
CA ILE A 154 3.90 2.88 6.30
C ILE A 154 5.13 3.59 6.88
N GLY A 155 5.16 4.92 6.90
CA GLY A 155 6.35 5.71 7.24
C GLY A 155 6.84 5.52 8.69
N GLU A 156 5.97 5.05 9.59
CA GLU A 156 6.28 4.83 11.01
C GLU A 156 6.59 3.36 11.37
N GLY A 157 6.88 2.49 10.40
CA GLY A 157 7.21 1.08 10.69
C GLY A 157 5.98 0.23 11.08
N ALA A 158 4.80 0.63 10.61
CA ALA A 158 3.53 -0.08 10.86
C ALA A 158 3.61 -1.56 10.46
N LEU A 159 4.21 -1.88 9.30
CA LEU A 159 4.30 -3.26 8.79
C LEU A 159 5.10 -4.18 9.71
N GLU A 160 6.27 -3.73 10.16
CA GLU A 160 7.11 -4.51 11.08
C GLU A 160 6.39 -4.71 12.42
N THR A 161 5.75 -3.65 12.92
CA THR A 161 4.96 -3.69 14.15
C THR A 161 3.83 -4.72 14.06
N TYR A 162 3.10 -4.73 12.94
CA TYR A 162 2.02 -5.66 12.72
C TYR A 162 2.48 -7.10 12.52
N ARG A 163 3.57 -7.31 11.78
CA ARG A 163 4.20 -8.62 11.61
C ARG A 163 4.62 -9.20 12.96
N HIS A 164 5.36 -8.42 13.76
CA HIS A 164 5.78 -8.84 15.10
C HIS A 164 4.57 -9.18 15.99
N ALA A 165 3.55 -8.32 16.00
CA ALA A 165 2.35 -8.57 16.80
C ALA A 165 1.64 -9.88 16.39
N ALA A 166 1.50 -10.14 15.08
CA ALA A 166 0.89 -11.36 14.56
C ALA A 166 1.67 -12.62 14.95
N GLU A 167 3.00 -12.58 14.85
CA GLU A 167 3.88 -13.73 15.15
C GLU A 167 3.93 -14.00 16.67
N HIS A 168 4.11 -12.96 17.47
CA HIS A 168 4.53 -13.10 18.87
C HIS A 168 3.45 -12.74 19.89
N LEU A 169 2.55 -11.80 19.59
CA LEU A 169 1.65 -11.19 20.59
C LEU A 169 0.19 -11.58 20.44
N LEU A 170 -0.21 -12.12 19.29
CA LEU A 170 -1.60 -12.42 18.95
C LEU A 170 -1.87 -13.91 18.79
N THR A 171 -3.11 -14.31 19.07
CA THR A 171 -3.62 -15.66 18.76
C THR A 171 -3.82 -15.80 17.23
N LEU A 172 -3.82 -17.04 16.72
CA LEU A 172 -3.99 -17.30 15.29
C LEU A 172 -5.35 -16.83 14.74
N ASP A 173 -6.37 -16.82 15.60
CA ASP A 173 -7.73 -16.38 15.34
C ASP A 173 -7.99 -14.92 15.75
N ALA A 174 -6.93 -14.19 16.14
CA ALA A 174 -7.07 -12.84 16.64
C ALA A 174 -7.82 -11.98 15.62
N SER A 175 -8.89 -11.33 16.09
CA SER A 175 -9.56 -10.28 15.35
C SER A 175 -8.62 -9.07 15.30
N LEU A 176 -7.77 -9.04 14.29
CA LEU A 176 -6.91 -7.90 14.02
C LEU A 176 -7.79 -6.70 13.71
N PHE A 177 -7.77 -5.67 14.56
CA PHE A 177 -8.08 -4.33 14.11
C PHE A 177 -6.87 -3.83 13.35
N HIS A 178 -6.76 -4.29 12.11
CA HIS A 178 -6.27 -3.41 11.08
C HIS A 178 -7.53 -2.76 10.52
N VAL A 179 -7.51 -1.46 10.33
CA VAL A 179 -7.21 -0.84 9.03
C VAL A 179 -7.17 -1.77 7.75
N LEU A 180 -7.44 -3.07 7.78
CA LEU A 180 -7.84 -3.91 6.64
C LEU A 180 -9.30 -4.42 6.72
N LEU A 181 -10.01 -4.16 7.83
CA LEU A 181 -11.49 -4.30 7.90
C LEU A 181 -12.17 -2.97 8.25
N GLY A 182 -11.48 -2.09 8.99
CA GLY A 182 -11.94 -0.72 9.30
C GLY A 182 -11.66 0.33 8.21
N LEU A 183 -10.61 0.16 7.39
CA LEU A 183 -10.39 1.06 6.25
C LEU A 183 -11.46 0.88 5.16
N PHE A 184 -11.92 -0.35 4.94
CA PHE A 184 -12.82 -0.65 3.83
C PHE A 184 -14.29 -0.36 4.14
N THR A 185 -14.65 -0.09 5.40
CA THR A 185 -16.05 0.14 5.79
C THR A 185 -16.40 1.61 6.01
N GLY A 186 -15.46 2.56 5.94
CA GLY A 186 -15.83 3.98 6.02
C GLY A 186 -14.79 5.06 5.71
N TYR A 187 -13.48 4.78 5.69
CA TYR A 187 -12.47 5.81 5.38
C TYR A 187 -11.88 5.69 3.97
N LEU A 188 -11.64 4.47 3.47
CA LEU A 188 -11.07 4.27 2.14
C LEU A 188 -12.08 3.91 1.06
N ILE A 189 -13.38 3.87 1.36
CA ILE A 189 -14.37 3.77 0.27
C ILE A 189 -14.20 4.93 -0.72
N ASN A 190 -13.62 6.05 -0.31
CA ASN A 190 -13.28 7.19 -1.17
C ASN A 190 -11.80 7.24 -1.57
N LEU A 191 -10.97 6.25 -1.19
CA LEU A 191 -9.56 6.25 -1.55
C LEU A 191 -9.44 6.09 -3.05
N ARG A 192 -8.85 7.11 -3.69
CA ARG A 192 -8.63 7.14 -5.14
C ARG A 192 -7.23 6.68 -5.55
N ILE A 193 -6.24 6.80 -4.66
CA ILE A 193 -4.85 6.49 -4.96
C ILE A 193 -4.29 5.66 -3.81
N LEU A 194 -3.68 4.52 -4.13
CA LEU A 194 -2.99 3.64 -3.19
C LEU A 194 -1.58 3.35 -3.70
N ILE A 195 -0.55 3.59 -2.89
CA ILE A 195 0.85 3.36 -3.23
C ILE A 195 1.42 2.34 -2.24
N LEU A 196 1.94 1.25 -2.77
CA LEU A 196 2.48 0.08 -2.06
C LEU A 196 3.85 -0.31 -2.64
N ASP A 197 4.54 0.62 -3.30
CA ASP A 197 5.79 0.32 -3.98
C ASP A 197 6.89 -0.03 -2.98
N THR A 198 7.76 -1.00 -3.33
CA THR A 198 8.95 -1.35 -2.52
C THR A 198 8.64 -1.90 -1.12
N ASN A 199 7.75 -2.89 -1.04
CA ASN A 199 7.27 -3.45 0.25
C ASN A 199 7.47 -4.97 0.39
N GLU A 200 8.26 -5.61 -0.48
CA GLU A 200 8.48 -7.07 -0.50
C GLU A 200 7.17 -7.90 -0.49
N LEU A 201 6.06 -7.33 -0.98
CA LEU A 201 4.75 -7.95 -0.89
C LEU A 201 4.70 -9.19 -1.78
N HIS A 202 4.33 -10.33 -1.18
CA HIS A 202 4.15 -11.59 -1.90
C HIS A 202 2.74 -11.74 -2.48
N SER A 203 1.76 -11.05 -1.89
CA SER A 203 0.37 -11.03 -2.34
C SER A 203 -0.34 -9.76 -1.87
N LEU A 204 -1.42 -9.40 -2.56
CA LEU A 204 -2.37 -8.40 -2.07
C LEU A 204 -3.56 -9.10 -1.39
N PRO A 205 -4.07 -8.57 -0.26
CA PRO A 205 -5.22 -9.14 0.43
C PRO A 205 -6.49 -9.01 -0.41
N SER A 206 -7.42 -9.95 -0.26
CA SER A 206 -8.68 -9.97 -1.03
C SER A 206 -9.57 -8.74 -0.74
N GLU A 207 -9.35 -8.10 0.40
CA GLU A 207 -10.07 -6.94 0.88
C GLU A 207 -9.87 -5.74 -0.04
N ILE A 208 -8.75 -5.68 -0.79
CA ILE A 208 -8.45 -4.61 -1.76
C ILE A 208 -9.63 -4.33 -2.69
N GLY A 209 -10.41 -5.36 -3.06
CA GLY A 209 -11.60 -5.25 -3.91
C GLY A 209 -12.75 -4.43 -3.32
N SER A 210 -12.68 -4.05 -2.05
CA SER A 210 -13.66 -3.18 -1.40
C SER A 210 -13.38 -1.69 -1.62
N LEU A 211 -12.20 -1.32 -2.15
CA LEU A 211 -11.85 0.07 -2.53
C LEU A 211 -12.51 0.49 -3.85
N THR A 212 -13.83 0.41 -3.93
CA THR A 212 -14.55 0.56 -5.20
C THR A 212 -14.36 1.92 -5.90
N GLN A 213 -13.87 2.95 -5.21
CA GLN A 213 -13.52 4.26 -5.77
C GLN A 213 -12.04 4.43 -6.13
N LEU A 214 -11.22 3.37 -6.01
CA LEU A 214 -9.79 3.42 -6.32
C LEU A 214 -9.59 3.64 -7.82
N GLU A 215 -8.90 4.73 -8.15
CA GLU A 215 -8.55 5.13 -9.52
C GLU A 215 -7.11 4.78 -9.86
N LYS A 216 -6.20 4.73 -8.87
CA LYS A 216 -4.79 4.41 -9.05
C LYS A 216 -4.29 3.45 -7.97
N LEU A 217 -3.60 2.40 -8.41
CA LEU A 217 -2.83 1.50 -7.55
C LEU A 217 -1.40 1.41 -8.07
N SER A 218 -0.43 1.71 -7.20
CA SER A 218 0.98 1.44 -7.42
C SER A 218 1.42 0.34 -6.46
N ALA A 219 1.93 -0.77 -6.97
CA ALA A 219 2.49 -1.87 -6.19
C ALA A 219 3.74 -2.46 -6.87
N SER A 220 4.52 -1.60 -7.50
CA SER A 220 5.78 -1.93 -8.18
C SER A 220 6.88 -2.28 -7.18
N ASN A 221 7.93 -2.98 -7.62
CA ASN A 221 9.06 -3.40 -6.77
C ASN A 221 8.61 -4.26 -5.58
N ASN A 222 7.83 -5.30 -5.87
CA ASN A 222 7.37 -6.26 -4.87
C ASN A 222 7.67 -7.69 -5.36
N GLN A 223 7.09 -8.69 -4.70
CA GLN A 223 7.24 -10.10 -5.03
C GLN A 223 5.90 -10.73 -5.45
N LEU A 224 5.00 -9.92 -6.04
CA LEU A 224 3.66 -10.35 -6.41
C LEU A 224 3.72 -11.35 -7.56
N LYS A 225 3.04 -12.48 -7.39
CA LYS A 225 2.88 -13.52 -8.42
C LYS A 225 1.48 -13.52 -9.03
N SER A 226 0.51 -12.97 -8.31
CA SER A 226 -0.90 -12.91 -8.71
C SER A 226 -1.59 -11.72 -8.04
N LEU A 227 -2.78 -11.39 -8.55
CA LEU A 227 -3.68 -10.43 -7.94
C LEU A 227 -4.94 -11.15 -7.45
N PRO A 228 -5.54 -10.73 -6.32
CA PRO A 228 -6.75 -11.35 -5.82
C PRO A 228 -7.93 -11.09 -6.76
N THR A 229 -8.79 -12.10 -6.95
CA THR A 229 -9.99 -12.03 -7.82
C THR A 229 -10.93 -10.88 -7.44
N SER A 230 -10.95 -10.49 -6.17
CA SER A 230 -11.74 -9.36 -5.69
C SER A 230 -11.38 -8.02 -6.36
N MET A 231 -10.19 -7.86 -6.92
CA MET A 231 -9.81 -6.66 -7.69
C MET A 231 -10.72 -6.40 -8.89
N GLU A 232 -11.42 -7.43 -9.40
CA GLU A 232 -12.41 -7.25 -10.47
C GLU A 232 -13.52 -6.25 -10.10
N ARG A 233 -13.71 -5.94 -8.81
CA ARG A 233 -14.68 -4.96 -8.29
C ARG A 233 -14.25 -3.51 -8.43
N LEU A 234 -12.98 -3.23 -8.74
CA LEU A 234 -12.40 -1.88 -8.78
C LEU A 234 -12.74 -1.13 -10.08
N LYS A 235 -14.04 -0.91 -10.33
CA LYS A 235 -14.56 -0.39 -11.60
C LYS A 235 -14.20 1.07 -11.92
N GLN A 236 -13.54 1.77 -11.00
CA GLN A 236 -13.02 3.13 -11.21
C GLN A 236 -11.52 3.17 -11.52
N MET A 237 -10.83 2.02 -11.54
CA MET A 237 -9.39 1.96 -11.77
C MET A 237 -9.05 2.50 -13.16
N LYS A 238 -8.12 3.46 -13.20
CA LYS A 238 -7.55 4.10 -14.39
C LYS A 238 -6.07 3.80 -14.55
N SER A 239 -5.32 3.68 -13.45
CA SER A 239 -3.86 3.53 -13.49
C SER A 239 -3.39 2.41 -12.58
N LEU A 240 -2.67 1.43 -13.15
CA LEU A 240 -2.15 0.28 -12.41
C LEU A 240 -0.65 0.11 -12.69
N HIS A 241 0.17 0.25 -11.66
CA HIS A 241 1.63 0.07 -11.75
C HIS A 241 2.04 -1.19 -10.99
N LEU A 242 2.58 -2.17 -11.72
CA LEU A 242 2.95 -3.49 -11.22
C LEU A 242 4.35 -3.90 -11.71
N ALA A 243 5.18 -2.92 -12.09
CA ALA A 243 6.51 -3.17 -12.58
C ALA A 243 7.41 -3.84 -11.52
N ASN A 244 8.41 -4.60 -11.97
CA ASN A 244 9.37 -5.27 -11.09
C ASN A 244 8.67 -6.15 -10.02
N ASN A 245 7.95 -7.16 -10.50
CA ASN A 245 7.27 -8.18 -9.70
C ASN A 245 7.61 -9.58 -10.28
N LEU A 246 6.88 -10.61 -9.87
CA LEU A 246 7.12 -12.00 -10.25
C LEU A 246 5.96 -12.61 -11.06
N PHE A 247 5.23 -11.79 -11.83
CA PHE A 247 4.12 -12.27 -12.66
C PHE A 247 4.65 -13.14 -13.82
N ALA A 248 4.38 -14.45 -13.76
CA ALA A 248 4.67 -15.38 -14.86
C ALA A 248 3.53 -15.45 -15.89
N GLU A 249 2.30 -15.17 -15.45
CA GLU A 249 1.10 -15.08 -16.30
C GLU A 249 0.43 -13.72 -16.13
N PHE A 250 -0.32 -13.30 -17.15
CA PHE A 250 -1.08 -12.06 -17.09
C PHE A 250 -2.12 -12.11 -15.93
N PRO A 251 -2.20 -11.09 -15.06
CA PRO A 251 -3.14 -11.09 -13.95
C PRO A 251 -4.59 -10.91 -14.44
N LYS A 252 -5.33 -12.03 -14.55
CA LYS A 252 -6.70 -12.07 -15.08
C LYS A 252 -7.68 -11.03 -14.48
N PRO A 253 -7.64 -10.69 -13.17
CA PRO A 253 -8.53 -9.67 -12.62
C PRO A 253 -8.45 -8.30 -13.32
N ILE A 254 -7.30 -7.96 -13.91
CA ILE A 254 -7.09 -6.70 -14.64
C ILE A 254 -8.04 -6.59 -15.83
N LEU A 255 -8.37 -7.70 -16.49
CA LEU A 255 -9.25 -7.75 -17.66
C LEU A 255 -10.67 -7.23 -17.35
N LYS A 256 -11.06 -7.16 -16.08
CA LYS A 256 -12.38 -6.64 -15.66
C LYS A 256 -12.37 -5.15 -15.34
N LEU A 257 -11.23 -4.47 -15.48
CA LEU A 257 -11.04 -3.04 -15.20
C LEU A 257 -11.21 -2.22 -16.48
N THR A 258 -12.43 -2.17 -17.02
CA THR A 258 -12.70 -1.58 -18.35
C THR A 258 -12.44 -0.07 -18.47
N LYS A 259 -12.21 0.64 -17.35
CA LYS A 259 -11.79 2.06 -17.33
C LYS A 259 -10.27 2.26 -17.26
N LEU A 260 -9.49 1.19 -17.31
CA LEU A 260 -8.04 1.28 -17.21
C LEU A 260 -7.47 2.00 -18.43
N GLU A 261 -6.69 3.05 -18.17
CA GLU A 261 -6.03 3.92 -19.14
C GLU A 261 -4.52 3.65 -19.17
N PHE A 262 -3.93 3.28 -18.02
CA PHE A 262 -2.51 3.02 -17.87
C PHE A 262 -2.27 1.68 -17.16
N LEU A 263 -1.45 0.82 -17.77
CA LEU A 263 -1.00 -0.44 -17.20
C LEU A 263 0.50 -0.61 -17.40
N ASP A 264 1.22 -0.75 -16.29
CA ASP A 264 2.65 -1.09 -16.30
C ASP A 264 2.89 -2.46 -15.66
N LEU A 265 3.40 -3.37 -16.46
CA LEU A 265 3.79 -4.74 -16.11
C LEU A 265 5.27 -4.99 -16.49
N SER A 266 6.08 -3.93 -16.63
CA SER A 266 7.49 -4.03 -17.02
C SER A 266 8.31 -4.81 -15.99
N SER A 267 9.44 -5.40 -16.39
CA SER A 267 10.33 -6.18 -15.52
C SER A 267 9.58 -7.28 -14.75
N ASN A 268 8.85 -8.12 -15.49
CA ASN A 268 8.16 -9.30 -14.95
C ASN A 268 8.63 -10.56 -15.69
N HIS A 269 7.85 -11.64 -15.63
CA HIS A 269 8.18 -12.92 -16.27
C HIS A 269 7.10 -13.37 -17.25
N LEU A 270 6.34 -12.43 -17.82
CA LEU A 270 5.23 -12.74 -18.72
C LEU A 270 5.75 -13.36 -20.02
N GLU A 271 5.20 -14.52 -20.39
CA GLU A 271 5.53 -15.21 -21.65
C GLU A 271 4.52 -14.95 -22.77
N THR A 272 3.28 -14.65 -22.41
CA THR A 272 2.18 -14.34 -23.34
C THR A 272 1.23 -13.30 -22.75
N LEU A 273 0.46 -12.67 -23.63
CA LEU A 273 -0.71 -11.87 -23.24
C LEU A 273 -1.98 -12.63 -23.66
N PRO A 274 -3.07 -12.58 -22.88
CA PRO A 274 -4.34 -13.14 -23.29
C PRO A 274 -4.95 -12.29 -24.41
N SER A 275 -5.67 -12.92 -25.35
CA SER A 275 -6.41 -12.19 -26.40
C SER A 275 -7.42 -11.21 -25.82
N SER A 276 -8.02 -11.54 -24.67
CA SER A 276 -8.94 -10.67 -23.93
C SER A 276 -8.31 -9.38 -23.40
N ILE A 277 -7.01 -9.13 -23.56
CA ILE A 277 -6.42 -7.82 -23.27
C ILE A 277 -7.09 -6.71 -24.10
N THR A 278 -7.65 -7.04 -25.27
CA THR A 278 -8.41 -6.11 -26.12
C THR A 278 -9.72 -5.64 -25.48
N GLU A 279 -10.21 -6.31 -24.44
CA GLU A 279 -11.35 -5.85 -23.62
C GLU A 279 -11.05 -4.53 -22.87
N LEU A 280 -9.78 -4.17 -22.71
CA LEU A 280 -9.34 -2.91 -22.09
C LEU A 280 -9.41 -1.75 -23.09
N ILE A 281 -10.60 -1.50 -23.63
CA ILE A 281 -10.84 -0.55 -24.73
C ILE A 281 -10.39 0.89 -24.47
N ASN A 282 -10.21 1.29 -23.19
CA ASN A 282 -9.77 2.63 -22.80
C ASN A 282 -8.25 2.74 -22.58
N LEU A 283 -7.49 1.65 -22.78
CA LEU A 283 -6.07 1.62 -22.50
C LEU A 283 -5.31 2.55 -23.44
N GLU A 284 -4.60 3.52 -22.88
CA GLU A 284 -3.77 4.49 -23.60
C GLU A 284 -2.29 4.15 -23.51
N SER A 285 -1.86 3.52 -22.41
CA SER A 285 -0.47 3.14 -22.17
C SER A 285 -0.37 1.71 -21.64
N LEU A 286 0.40 0.88 -22.35
CA LEU A 286 0.70 -0.49 -21.98
C LEU A 286 2.23 -0.68 -21.97
N LEU A 287 2.79 -0.81 -20.77
CA LEU A 287 4.23 -0.99 -20.59
C LEU A 287 4.53 -2.45 -20.23
N LEU A 288 5.31 -3.11 -21.07
CA LEU A 288 5.66 -4.53 -20.99
C LEU A 288 7.17 -4.75 -21.21
N PHE A 289 7.96 -3.70 -21.05
CA PHE A 289 9.42 -3.74 -21.20
C PHE A 289 10.03 -4.79 -20.26
N ASP A 290 11.11 -5.46 -20.68
CA ASP A 290 11.84 -6.45 -19.86
C ASP A 290 10.92 -7.58 -19.34
N ASN A 291 10.41 -8.37 -20.28
CA ASN A 291 9.59 -9.55 -20.01
C ASN A 291 10.10 -10.73 -20.87
N ARG A 292 9.29 -11.78 -21.03
CA ARG A 292 9.65 -12.98 -21.80
C ARG A 292 8.66 -13.24 -22.94
N LEU A 293 7.94 -12.20 -23.39
CA LEU A 293 6.88 -12.33 -24.38
C LEU A 293 7.44 -12.89 -25.69
N THR A 294 6.85 -13.97 -26.18
CA THR A 294 7.24 -14.63 -27.45
C THR A 294 6.35 -14.21 -28.62
N SER A 295 5.12 -13.78 -28.33
CA SER A 295 4.19 -13.20 -29.31
C SER A 295 3.26 -12.18 -28.65
N LEU A 296 2.58 -11.39 -29.48
CA LEU A 296 1.42 -10.59 -29.10
C LEU A 296 0.14 -11.26 -29.62
N PRO A 297 -1.03 -10.96 -29.05
CA PRO A 297 -2.30 -11.39 -29.61
C PRO A 297 -2.50 -10.82 -31.03
N GLU A 298 -3.04 -11.63 -31.94
CA GLU A 298 -3.32 -11.21 -33.33
C GLU A 298 -4.28 -10.02 -33.40
N ASP A 299 -5.12 -9.84 -32.39
CA ASP A 299 -6.12 -8.76 -32.33
C ASP A 299 -5.64 -7.53 -31.54
N ILE A 300 -4.33 -7.40 -31.24
CA ILE A 300 -3.80 -6.27 -30.44
C ILE A 300 -4.18 -4.89 -31.02
N GLY A 301 -4.39 -4.81 -32.34
CA GLY A 301 -4.89 -3.63 -33.06
C GLY A 301 -6.25 -3.09 -32.60
N GLU A 302 -7.05 -3.90 -31.90
CA GLU A 302 -8.34 -3.48 -31.33
C GLU A 302 -8.20 -2.44 -30.20
N LEU A 303 -7.02 -2.28 -29.61
CA LEU A 303 -6.71 -1.26 -28.61
C LEU A 303 -6.55 0.13 -29.25
N ARG A 304 -7.59 0.63 -29.90
CA ARG A 304 -7.57 1.85 -30.74
C ARG A 304 -7.20 3.14 -30.00
N ASN A 305 -7.31 3.16 -28.68
CA ASN A 305 -6.93 4.29 -27.84
C ASN A 305 -5.45 4.25 -27.41
N LEU A 306 -4.71 3.18 -27.72
CA LEU A 306 -3.33 3.00 -27.29
C LEU A 306 -2.42 4.03 -27.98
N ARG A 307 -1.67 4.78 -27.15
CA ARG A 307 -0.72 5.82 -27.56
C ARG A 307 0.71 5.45 -27.23
N CYS A 308 0.89 4.63 -26.20
CA CYS A 308 2.18 4.16 -25.73
C CYS A 308 2.17 2.63 -25.59
N LEU A 309 3.11 1.97 -26.24
CA LEU A 309 3.33 0.53 -26.16
C LEU A 309 4.83 0.27 -26.05
N TRP A 310 5.26 -0.22 -24.89
CA TRP A 310 6.67 -0.58 -24.65
C TRP A 310 6.82 -2.10 -24.60
N LEU A 311 7.54 -2.65 -25.55
CA LEU A 311 7.79 -4.08 -25.73
C LEU A 311 9.27 -4.43 -25.71
N GLY A 312 10.14 -3.46 -25.43
CA GLY A 312 11.58 -3.67 -25.41
C GLY A 312 12.02 -4.80 -24.47
N ASP A 313 13.17 -5.39 -24.73
CA ASP A 313 13.79 -6.49 -23.97
C ASP A 313 12.80 -7.65 -23.71
N ASN A 314 12.18 -8.15 -24.77
CA ASN A 314 11.34 -9.35 -24.79
C ASN A 314 11.93 -10.42 -25.74
N ARG A 315 11.14 -11.44 -26.10
CA ARG A 315 11.52 -12.55 -26.99
C ARG A 315 10.67 -12.59 -28.27
N LEU A 316 10.13 -11.45 -28.70
CA LEU A 316 9.26 -11.36 -29.88
C LEU A 316 10.07 -11.61 -31.16
N GLU A 317 9.70 -12.64 -31.91
CA GLU A 317 10.25 -12.88 -33.25
C GLU A 317 9.46 -12.17 -34.35
N SER A 318 8.19 -11.88 -34.08
CA SER A 318 7.32 -11.15 -35.00
C SER A 318 6.34 -10.22 -34.27
N LEU A 319 5.76 -9.28 -35.02
CA LEU A 319 4.61 -8.49 -34.59
C LEU A 319 3.39 -8.85 -35.48
N PRO A 320 2.18 -8.95 -34.91
CA PRO A 320 0.98 -9.26 -35.67
C PRO A 320 0.64 -8.13 -36.65
N GLN A 321 0.00 -8.47 -37.76
CA GLN A 321 -0.37 -7.48 -38.79
C GLN A 321 -1.25 -6.36 -38.23
N SER A 322 -2.12 -6.67 -37.26
CA SER A 322 -3.02 -5.69 -36.62
C SER A 322 -2.28 -4.57 -35.87
N ILE A 323 -0.97 -4.67 -35.63
CA ILE A 323 -0.18 -3.61 -35.00
C ILE A 323 -0.28 -2.27 -35.74
N VAL A 324 -0.55 -2.31 -37.05
CA VAL A 324 -0.75 -1.11 -37.90
C VAL A 324 -2.10 -0.41 -37.67
N GLU A 325 -3.04 -1.08 -37.01
CA GLU A 325 -4.34 -0.50 -36.66
C GLU A 325 -4.24 0.45 -35.46
N LEU A 326 -3.14 0.38 -34.70
CA LEU A 326 -2.85 1.25 -33.57
C LEU A 326 -2.39 2.65 -34.03
N ARG A 327 -3.28 3.36 -34.74
CA ARG A 327 -3.02 4.66 -35.36
C ARG A 327 -2.63 5.77 -34.37
N GLY A 328 -2.98 5.60 -33.09
CA GLY A 328 -2.64 6.52 -32.01
C GLY A 328 -1.22 6.35 -31.46
N LEU A 329 -0.51 5.27 -31.82
CA LEU A 329 0.82 4.99 -31.27
C LEU A 329 1.85 6.01 -31.74
N ILE A 330 2.54 6.59 -30.76
CA ILE A 330 3.68 7.46 -31.01
C ILE A 330 4.90 6.57 -31.25
N TRP A 331 5.09 6.12 -32.49
CA TRP A 331 6.34 5.53 -32.95
C TRP A 331 7.38 6.63 -33.16
N SER A 332 7.91 7.20 -32.09
CA SER A 332 8.92 8.26 -32.22
C SER A 332 10.33 7.67 -32.22
N PRO A 333 11.21 8.01 -33.18
CA PRO A 333 12.63 7.71 -33.11
C PRO A 333 13.37 8.46 -31.97
N LEU A 334 12.70 9.41 -31.28
CA LEU A 334 13.19 10.03 -30.05
C LEU A 334 12.94 9.18 -28.80
N LEU A 335 12.02 8.21 -28.85
CA LEU A 335 11.92 7.16 -27.84
C LEU A 335 13.08 6.19 -28.10
N SER A 336 13.84 5.85 -27.06
CA SER A 336 14.94 4.91 -27.22
C SER A 336 14.41 3.61 -27.83
N PRO A 337 14.98 3.11 -28.94
CA PRO A 337 14.60 1.83 -29.51
C PRO A 337 14.58 0.72 -28.47
N SER A 338 15.46 0.80 -27.45
CA SER A 338 15.48 -0.15 -26.33
C SER A 338 14.15 -0.27 -25.59
N THR A 339 13.34 0.79 -25.53
CA THR A 339 12.06 0.79 -24.79
C THR A 339 10.86 0.35 -25.63
N THR A 340 10.85 0.67 -26.93
CA THR A 340 9.71 0.37 -27.81
C THR A 340 9.70 -1.08 -28.25
N VAL A 341 10.71 -1.55 -28.97
CA VAL A 341 10.80 -2.93 -29.49
C VAL A 341 12.21 -3.52 -29.47
N GLY A 342 13.21 -2.73 -29.06
CA GLY A 342 14.62 -3.13 -28.96
C GLY A 342 14.83 -4.31 -28.03
N GLY A 343 15.95 -5.01 -28.17
CA GLY A 343 16.22 -6.23 -27.39
C GLY A 343 15.43 -7.47 -27.82
N ASN A 344 14.41 -7.32 -28.67
CA ASN A 344 13.68 -8.46 -29.25
C ASN A 344 14.40 -9.04 -30.48
N PRO A 345 14.30 -10.36 -30.71
CA PRO A 345 14.80 -11.04 -31.91
C PRO A 345 13.87 -10.87 -33.14
N LEU A 346 13.34 -9.66 -33.37
CA LEU A 346 12.35 -9.40 -34.43
C LEU A 346 12.89 -9.67 -35.84
N LYS A 347 12.25 -10.61 -36.53
CA LYS A 347 12.47 -10.95 -37.94
C LYS A 347 11.37 -10.37 -38.84
N ASP A 348 10.15 -10.28 -38.34
CA ASP A 348 8.96 -9.94 -39.13
C ASP A 348 7.94 -9.06 -38.36
N PRO A 349 7.89 -7.73 -38.55
CA PRO A 349 8.81 -6.93 -39.34
C PRO A 349 10.19 -6.85 -38.69
N PRO A 350 11.28 -6.68 -39.48
CA PRO A 350 12.59 -6.41 -38.92
C PRO A 350 12.56 -5.15 -38.03
N ILE A 351 13.32 -5.15 -36.94
CA ILE A 351 13.36 -4.03 -35.97
C ILE A 351 13.51 -2.64 -36.61
N LYS A 352 14.26 -2.53 -37.72
CA LYS A 352 14.45 -1.27 -38.45
C LYS A 352 13.14 -0.72 -39.04
N VAL A 353 12.27 -1.60 -39.53
CA VAL A 353 10.94 -1.25 -40.05
C VAL A 353 10.07 -0.75 -38.90
N CYS A 354 10.05 -1.48 -37.78
CA CYS A 354 9.31 -1.07 -36.59
C CYS A 354 9.76 0.32 -36.10
N CYS A 355 11.08 0.54 -35.97
CA CYS A 355 11.63 1.81 -35.51
C CYS A 355 11.48 2.98 -36.51
N ALA A 356 11.19 2.70 -37.79
CA ALA A 356 10.95 3.73 -38.80
C ALA A 356 9.55 4.36 -38.69
N GLY A 357 8.66 3.72 -37.92
CA GLY A 357 7.33 4.24 -37.60
C GLY A 357 6.20 3.63 -38.42
N LEU A 358 4.99 4.11 -38.12
CA LEU A 358 3.75 3.50 -38.59
C LEU A 358 3.63 3.44 -40.13
N GLU A 359 4.10 4.46 -40.84
CA GLU A 359 4.06 4.48 -42.31
C GLU A 359 4.93 3.41 -42.96
N GLU A 360 6.08 3.07 -42.34
CA GLU A 360 6.95 2.01 -42.83
C GLU A 360 6.34 0.64 -42.53
N LEU A 361 5.72 0.50 -41.36
CA LEU A 361 4.96 -0.70 -41.00
C LEU A 361 3.77 -0.93 -41.95
N ASP A 362 2.99 0.11 -42.27
CA ASP A 362 1.90 0.04 -43.25
C ASP A 362 2.41 -0.46 -44.61
N ARG A 363 3.52 0.10 -45.10
CA ARG A 363 4.15 -0.31 -46.37
C ARG A 363 4.65 -1.74 -46.33
N TYR A 364 5.24 -2.16 -45.20
CA TYR A 364 5.75 -3.51 -45.02
C TYR A 364 4.63 -4.55 -45.06
N PHE A 365 3.52 -4.29 -44.37
CA PHE A 365 2.35 -5.18 -44.35
C PHE A 365 1.44 -5.04 -45.58
N GLY A 366 1.76 -4.14 -46.52
CA GLY A 366 0.98 -3.95 -47.74
C GLY A 366 -0.41 -3.33 -47.51
N VAL A 367 -0.58 -2.54 -46.45
CA VAL A 367 -1.85 -1.86 -46.14
C VAL A 367 -1.95 -0.58 -46.97
N GLU A 368 -2.93 -0.51 -47.89
CA GLU A 368 -3.17 0.71 -48.68
C GLU A 368 -3.63 1.86 -47.76
N ILE A 369 -2.86 2.96 -47.75
CA ILE A 369 -3.21 4.17 -47.01
C ILE A 369 -4.40 4.83 -47.72
N ILE A 370 -5.63 4.59 -47.24
CA ILE A 370 -6.79 5.40 -47.65
C ILE A 370 -6.60 6.78 -47.02
N LYS A 371 -6.13 7.73 -47.84
CA LYS A 371 -5.88 9.13 -47.47
C LYS A 371 -7.12 9.87 -47.02
#